data_AF-A0A7S2EC57-F1
#
_entry.id   AF-A0A7S2EC57-F1
#
_cell.length_a   1.000
_cell.length_b   1.000
_cell.length_c   1.000
_cell.angle_alpha   90.00
_cell.angle_beta   90.00
_cell.angle_gamma   90.00
#
_symmetry.space_group_name_H-M   'P 1'
#
loop_
_entity.id
_entity.type
_entity.pdbx_description
1 polymer ?
#
loop_
_entity_poly.entity_id
_entity_poly.type
_entity_poly.pdbx_seq_one_letter_code
_entity_poly.pdbx_strand_id
1 'polypeptide(L)'
;PGFVAVATNAALKGVDFRDSDKAGQQLIFCNAYHLLLHPGADVIGDAGGLHKFTKREKGPFITDSGGFQVFSLAYGSVQEELSSKGELKRVNKKTKTKWRTDVMGEDAVNVTEEGVTF
;
A
#
# COMPACT_ATOMS: atom_id res chain seq x y z
N PRO A 1 6.32 22.25 -8.76
CA PRO A 1 6.31 21.22 -7.69
C PRO A 1 4.89 21.06 -7.19
N GLY A 2 4.44 19.84 -6.89
CA GLY A 2 3.07 19.57 -6.44
C GLY A 2 3.07 18.68 -5.20
N PHE A 3 2.22 19.03 -4.22
CA PHE A 3 1.99 18.19 -3.04
C PHE A 3 0.91 17.15 -3.34
N VAL A 4 1.18 15.89 -3.04
CA VAL A 4 0.25 14.78 -3.27
C VAL A 4 -0.12 14.17 -1.92
N ALA A 5 -1.36 14.39 -1.51
CA ALA A 5 -1.92 13.79 -0.31
C ALA A 5 -2.17 12.30 -0.53
N VAL A 6 -1.85 11.49 0.48
CA VAL A 6 -2.03 10.04 0.44
C VAL A 6 -3.32 9.66 1.16
N ALA A 7 -4.20 9.00 0.43
CA ALA A 7 -5.42 8.39 0.93
C ALA A 7 -5.21 6.89 1.15
N THR A 8 -5.42 6.45 2.39
CA THR A 8 -5.38 5.04 2.79
C THR A 8 -6.81 4.56 2.98
N ASN A 9 -7.16 3.39 2.43
CA ASN A 9 -8.55 2.89 2.39
C ASN A 9 -9.53 3.91 1.78
N ALA A 10 -9.14 4.54 0.66
CA ALA A 10 -9.94 5.58 0.00
C ALA A 10 -10.33 6.76 0.94
N ALA A 11 -9.54 7.06 1.96
CA ALA A 11 -9.80 8.18 2.87
C ALA A 11 -8.53 8.96 3.20
N LEU A 12 -8.65 10.29 3.31
CA LEU A 12 -7.61 11.13 3.91
C LEU A 12 -7.76 11.10 5.43
N LYS A 13 -6.65 10.90 6.14
CA LYS A 13 -6.71 10.80 7.60
C LYS A 13 -6.99 12.18 8.21
N GLY A 14 -8.14 12.31 8.88
CA GLY A 14 -8.52 13.51 9.64
C GLY A 14 -9.07 14.67 8.82
N VAL A 15 -9.32 14.49 7.52
CA VAL A 15 -9.90 15.52 6.66
C VAL A 15 -10.77 14.90 5.56
N ASP A 16 -11.90 15.53 5.24
CA ASP A 16 -12.74 15.12 4.12
C ASP A 16 -12.14 15.59 2.79
N PHE A 17 -12.35 14.81 1.71
CA PHE A 17 -11.91 15.21 0.36
C PHE A 17 -12.45 16.58 -0.07
N ARG A 18 -13.69 16.89 0.28
CA ARG A 18 -14.30 18.21 0.03
C ARG A 18 -13.46 19.33 0.62
N ASP A 19 -13.00 19.17 1.85
CA ASP A 19 -12.27 20.23 2.55
C ASP A 19 -10.79 20.26 2.12
N SER A 20 -10.22 19.11 1.75
CA SER A 20 -8.92 19.04 1.06
C SER A 20 -8.94 19.74 -0.30
N ASP A 21 -10.00 19.57 -1.09
CA ASP A 21 -10.16 20.25 -2.39
C ASP A 21 -10.31 21.77 -2.20
N LYS A 22 -11.04 22.22 -1.18
CA LYS A 22 -11.12 23.66 -0.82
C LYS A 22 -9.77 24.24 -0.41
N ALA A 23 -8.91 23.43 0.21
CA ALA A 23 -7.54 23.79 0.54
C ALA A 23 -6.60 23.79 -0.68
N GLY A 24 -7.12 23.50 -1.89
CA GLY A 24 -6.37 23.54 -3.14
C GLY A 24 -5.69 22.22 -3.50
N GLN A 25 -6.10 21.10 -2.92
CA GLN A 25 -5.50 19.81 -3.24
C GLN A 25 -5.79 19.39 -4.69
N GLN A 26 -4.73 19.24 -5.48
CA GLN A 26 -4.85 19.03 -6.93
C GLN A 26 -4.89 17.56 -7.31
N LEU A 27 -4.16 16.71 -6.57
CA LEU A 27 -3.98 15.29 -6.88
C LEU A 27 -3.99 14.45 -5.61
N ILE A 28 -4.72 13.35 -5.61
CA ILE A 28 -4.71 12.39 -4.49
C ILE A 28 -4.00 11.12 -4.94
N PHE A 29 -3.13 10.58 -4.09
CA PHE A 29 -2.61 9.23 -4.23
C PHE A 29 -3.45 8.27 -3.40
N CYS A 30 -3.98 7.20 -3.98
CA CYS A 30 -4.70 6.18 -3.25
C CYS A 30 -3.97 4.85 -3.31
N ASN A 31 -3.68 4.29 -2.14
CA ASN A 31 -2.90 3.07 -2.01
C ASN A 31 -3.75 1.83 -2.38
N ALA A 32 -3.38 1.15 -3.47
CA ALA A 32 -4.12 0.02 -4.01
C ALA A 32 -4.09 -1.22 -3.10
N TYR A 33 -2.98 -1.46 -2.39
CA TYR A 33 -2.86 -2.58 -1.45
C TYR A 33 -3.93 -2.50 -0.36
N HIS A 34 -4.12 -1.30 0.19
CA HIS A 34 -5.12 -1.08 1.23
C HIS A 34 -6.55 -1.24 0.72
N LEU A 35 -6.86 -0.71 -0.46
CA LEU A 35 -8.17 -0.88 -1.10
C LEU A 35 -8.51 -2.35 -1.36
N LEU A 36 -7.52 -3.13 -1.80
CA LEU A 36 -7.68 -4.55 -2.09
C LEU A 36 -8.04 -5.34 -0.84
N LEU A 37 -7.39 -5.07 0.30
CA LEU A 37 -7.66 -5.77 1.55
C LEU A 37 -8.96 -5.30 2.21
N HIS A 38 -9.23 -3.99 2.18
CA HIS A 38 -10.46 -3.42 2.72
C HIS A 38 -10.70 -2.02 2.12
N PRO A 39 -11.84 -1.78 1.44
CA PRO A 39 -13.06 -2.58 1.46
C PRO A 39 -13.11 -3.74 0.45
N GLY A 40 -12.10 -3.90 -0.40
CA GLY A 40 -12.09 -4.84 -1.53
C GLY A 40 -12.29 -4.12 -2.86
N ALA A 41 -11.61 -4.60 -3.91
CA ALA A 41 -11.68 -3.99 -5.24
C ALA A 41 -13.10 -4.05 -5.83
N ASP A 42 -13.82 -5.14 -5.60
CA ASP A 42 -15.20 -5.32 -6.07
C ASP A 42 -16.15 -4.29 -5.45
N VAL A 43 -16.01 -4.02 -4.14
CA VAL A 43 -16.82 -3.00 -3.45
C VAL A 43 -16.57 -1.61 -4.04
N ILE A 44 -15.32 -1.28 -4.39
CA ILE A 44 -14.99 -0.03 -5.07
C ILE A 44 -15.58 0.00 -6.49
N GLY A 45 -15.51 -1.12 -7.21
CA GLY A 45 -16.09 -1.28 -8.56
C GLY A 45 -17.60 -1.09 -8.57
N ASP A 46 -18.30 -1.79 -7.68
CA ASP A 46 -19.76 -1.73 -7.51
C ASP A 46 -20.25 -0.34 -7.10
N ALA A 47 -19.43 0.41 -6.36
CA ALA A 47 -19.70 1.81 -6.03
C ALA A 47 -19.51 2.78 -7.22
N GLY A 48 -19.09 2.29 -8.39
CA GLY A 48 -18.82 3.11 -9.58
C GLY A 48 -17.41 3.69 -9.63
N GLY A 49 -16.46 3.08 -8.92
CA GLY A 49 -15.05 3.47 -8.88
C GLY A 49 -14.70 4.48 -7.77
N LEU A 50 -13.41 4.78 -7.65
CA LEU A 50 -12.84 5.61 -6.57
C LEU A 50 -13.51 6.98 -6.41
N HIS A 51 -13.76 7.70 -7.51
CA HIS A 51 -14.40 9.02 -7.45
C HIS A 51 -15.80 8.97 -6.84
N LYS A 52 -16.62 7.98 -7.23
CA LYS A 52 -17.98 7.79 -6.69
C LYS A 52 -17.95 7.29 -5.26
N PHE A 53 -17.09 6.33 -4.96
CA PHE A 53 -16.92 5.79 -3.62
C PHE A 53 -16.52 6.88 -2.61
N THR A 54 -15.60 7.76 -2.98
CA THR A 54 -15.09 8.86 -2.14
C THR A 54 -15.93 10.13 -2.18
N LYS A 55 -16.92 10.20 -3.08
CA LYS A 55 -17.69 11.42 -3.43
C LYS A 55 -16.80 12.60 -3.89
N ARG A 56 -15.57 12.32 -4.31
CA ARG A 56 -14.66 13.30 -4.90
C ARG A 56 -14.83 13.26 -6.41
N GLU A 57 -15.76 14.06 -6.91
CA GLU A 57 -16.12 14.09 -8.34
C GLU A 57 -15.10 14.84 -9.23
N LYS A 58 -14.23 15.66 -8.63
CA LYS A 58 -13.29 16.52 -9.35
C LYS A 58 -11.85 16.18 -8.98
N GLY A 59 -10.98 16.26 -9.99
CA GLY A 59 -9.55 16.07 -9.83
C GLY A 59 -9.10 14.61 -9.91
N PRO A 60 -7.84 14.39 -10.30
CA PRO A 60 -7.30 13.05 -10.47
C PRO A 60 -7.06 12.34 -9.14
N PHE A 61 -7.22 11.01 -9.19
CA PHE A 61 -6.55 10.06 -8.31
C PHE A 61 -5.40 9.41 -9.10
N ILE A 62 -4.28 9.16 -8.44
CA ILE A 62 -3.30 8.18 -8.90
C ILE A 62 -3.32 7.00 -7.93
N THR A 63 -3.19 5.79 -8.46
CA THR A 63 -3.05 4.57 -7.69
C THR A 63 -1.67 3.98 -7.93
N ASP A 64 -1.08 3.38 -6.91
CA ASP A 64 0.09 2.53 -7.09
C ASP A 64 -0.30 1.09 -7.41
N SER A 65 0.72 0.24 -7.57
CA SER A 65 0.55 -1.20 -7.74
C SER A 65 0.41 -1.96 -6.42
N GLY A 66 0.70 -1.33 -5.27
CA GLY A 66 0.73 -1.99 -3.96
C GLY A 66 1.97 -2.85 -3.69
N GLY A 67 2.88 -2.99 -4.66
CA GLY A 67 4.05 -3.88 -4.54
C GLY A 67 5.03 -3.48 -3.43
N PHE A 68 5.17 -2.18 -3.14
CA PHE A 68 6.03 -1.71 -2.05
C PHE A 68 5.52 -2.20 -0.68
N GLN A 69 4.20 -2.24 -0.50
CA GLN A 69 3.53 -2.64 0.73
C GLN A 69 3.61 -4.15 0.90
N VAL A 70 3.33 -4.91 -0.16
CA VAL A 70 3.52 -6.37 -0.18
C VAL A 70 4.96 -6.71 0.22
N PHE A 71 5.95 -6.05 -0.39
CA PHE A 71 7.36 -6.27 -0.08
C PHE A 71 7.74 -5.86 1.36
N SER A 72 7.36 -4.66 1.80
CA SER A 72 7.75 -4.13 3.11
C SER A 72 7.14 -4.92 4.27
N LEU A 73 5.89 -5.38 4.12
CA LEU A 73 5.18 -6.14 5.15
C LEU A 73 5.54 -7.62 5.16
N ALA A 74 5.75 -8.24 3.99
CA ALA A 74 6.13 -9.65 3.90
C ALA A 74 7.57 -9.89 4.37
N TYR A 75 8.48 -8.96 4.08
CA TYR A 75 9.89 -9.17 4.38
C TYR A 75 10.31 -8.69 5.75
N GLY A 76 9.60 -7.75 6.41
CA GLY A 76 9.83 -7.29 7.79
C GLY A 76 11.19 -6.60 8.04
N SER A 77 12.28 -7.23 7.60
CA SER A 77 13.66 -6.76 7.57
C SER A 77 13.87 -5.55 6.68
N VAL A 78 13.02 -5.30 5.68
CA VAL A 78 13.12 -4.11 4.82
C VAL A 78 12.72 -2.85 5.56
N GLN A 79 11.72 -2.95 6.45
CA GLN A 79 11.33 -1.86 7.33
C GLN A 79 12.46 -1.56 8.34
N GLU A 80 13.19 -2.59 8.75
CA GLU A 80 14.42 -2.51 9.54
C GLU A 80 15.60 -1.91 8.74
N GLU A 81 15.80 -2.30 7.48
CA GLU A 81 16.84 -1.79 6.58
C GLU A 81 16.60 -0.32 6.16
N LEU A 82 15.36 0.07 5.86
CA LEU A 82 15.00 1.45 5.52
C LEU A 82 15.07 2.38 6.74
N SER A 83 14.75 1.86 7.93
CA SER A 83 14.97 2.57 9.21
C SER A 83 16.46 2.70 9.54
N SER A 84 17.28 1.77 9.05
CA SER A 84 18.74 1.76 9.19
C SER A 84 19.37 2.68 8.14
N LYS A 85 19.28 4.00 8.35
CA LYS A 85 19.88 5.06 7.50
C LYS A 85 21.31 4.76 7.00
N GLY A 86 21.46 3.97 5.93
CA GLY A 86 22.71 3.74 5.21
C GLY A 86 23.84 3.01 5.96
N GLU A 87 23.65 2.56 7.21
CA GLU A 87 24.65 1.74 7.90
C GLU A 87 24.39 0.26 7.60
N LEU A 88 25.11 -0.27 6.62
CA LEU A 88 25.21 -1.71 6.35
C LEU A 88 25.77 -2.43 7.58
N LYS A 89 24.91 -2.85 8.51
CA LYS A 89 25.29 -3.84 9.52
C LYS A 89 25.51 -5.16 8.80
N ARG A 90 26.77 -5.46 8.55
CA ARG A 90 27.27 -6.72 7.99
C ARG A 90 26.74 -7.89 8.82
N VAL A 91 25.69 -8.54 8.34
CA VAL A 91 25.08 -9.70 9.00
C VAL A 91 26.11 -10.82 9.05
N ASN A 92 26.55 -11.18 10.25
CA ASN A 92 27.50 -12.24 10.46
C ASN A 92 26.81 -13.58 10.19
N LYS A 93 27.29 -14.29 9.16
CA LYS A 93 26.72 -15.51 8.58
C LYS A 93 26.89 -16.72 9.50
N LYS A 94 26.31 -16.71 10.71
CA LYS A 94 26.31 -17.85 11.65
C LYS A 94 25.06 -17.87 12.51
N THR A 95 23.90 -18.03 11.90
CA THR A 95 22.76 -18.64 12.60
C THR A 95 21.94 -19.36 11.54
N LYS A 96 21.95 -20.71 11.59
CA LYS A 96 21.01 -21.52 10.81
C LYS A 96 19.62 -21.27 11.40
N THR A 97 18.89 -20.29 10.87
CA THR A 97 17.49 -20.09 11.23
C THR A 97 16.71 -21.27 10.69
N LYS A 98 16.20 -22.09 11.61
CA LYS A 98 15.26 -23.17 11.33
C LYS A 98 14.00 -22.54 10.76
N TRP A 99 13.77 -22.72 9.46
CA TRP A 99 12.53 -22.32 8.78
C TRP A 99 11.34 -22.87 9.58
N ARG A 100 10.45 -21.99 10.03
CA ARG A 100 9.12 -22.41 10.50
C ARG A 100 8.30 -22.64 9.23
N THR A 101 8.21 -23.89 8.82
CA THR A 101 7.36 -24.37 7.73
C THR A 101 5.86 -24.32 8.07
N ASP A 102 5.51 -23.80 9.25
CA ASP A 102 4.18 -23.92 9.84
C ASP A 102 3.25 -22.75 9.47
N VAL A 103 3.68 -21.80 8.63
CA VAL A 103 2.86 -20.66 8.15
C VAL A 103 2.64 -20.70 6.63
N MET A 104 3.03 -21.78 5.95
CA MET A 104 2.71 -22.00 4.53
C MET A 104 1.33 -22.67 4.38
N GLY A 105 0.29 -21.96 4.82
CA GLY A 105 -1.08 -22.29 4.43
C GLY A 105 -1.36 -21.85 2.99
N GLU A 106 -2.41 -22.40 2.38
CA GLU A 106 -2.83 -22.16 0.98
C GLU A 106 -3.13 -20.67 0.63
N ASP A 107 -3.11 -19.76 1.61
CA ASP A 107 -3.43 -18.33 1.48
C ASP A 107 -2.19 -17.40 1.57
N ALA A 108 -0.99 -17.89 1.22
CA ALA A 108 0.23 -17.07 1.21
C ALA A 108 0.45 -16.40 -0.15
N VAL A 109 0.49 -15.06 -0.16
CA VAL A 109 0.78 -14.24 -1.34
C VAL A 109 2.12 -14.66 -1.98
N ASN A 110 2.08 -15.06 -3.25
CA ASN A 110 3.24 -15.51 -4.01
C ASN A 110 3.78 -14.37 -4.90
N VAL A 111 5.04 -14.00 -4.70
CA VAL A 111 5.70 -12.90 -5.43
C VAL A 111 6.78 -13.48 -6.35
N THR A 112 6.62 -13.29 -7.65
CA THR A 112 7.54 -13.75 -8.71
C THR A 112 8.01 -12.56 -9.55
N GLU A 113 9.02 -12.75 -10.41
CA GLU A 113 9.42 -11.72 -11.39
C GLU A 113 8.31 -11.40 -12.41
N GLU A 114 7.35 -12.30 -12.56
CA GLU A 114 6.21 -12.18 -13.47
C GLU A 114 5.01 -11.45 -12.82
N GLY A 115 4.99 -11.33 -11.49
CA GLY A 115 3.94 -10.62 -10.76
C GLY A 115 3.64 -11.20 -9.38
N VAL A 116 2.56 -10.69 -8.77
CA VAL A 116 2.06 -11.11 -7.45
C VAL A 116 0.74 -11.85 -7.62
N THR A 117 0.64 -13.04 -7.02
CA THR A 117 -0.60 -13.83 -6.93
C THR A 117 -1.06 -13.83 -5.48
N PHE A 118 -2.32 -13.44 -5.28
CA PHE A 118 -2.99 -13.41 -3.98
C PHE A 118 -3.58 -14.76 -3.66
#